data_AF-A0A1I4XV52-F1
#
_entry.id   AF-A0A1I4XV52-F1
#
_cell.length_a   1.000
_cell.length_b   1.000
_cell.length_c   1.000
_cell.angle_alpha   90.00
_cell.angle_beta   90.00
_cell.angle_gamma   90.00
#
_symmetry.space_group_name_H-M   'P 1'
#
loop_
_entity.id
_entity.type
_entity.pdbx_description
1 polymer ?
#
loop_
_entity_poly.entity_id
_entity_poly.type
_entity_poly.pdbx_seq_one_letter_code
_entity_poly.pdbx_strand_id
1 'polypeptide(L)'
;MQWNYLFKHWSATLLLPLLLTKILHNESIELLAIGFLFGFVFSLPTYAFYALIFKSLQEETISISLKKIILIGISVFGICVTFALMSGDLKGVFTYDVFIYIISSLITGIFFRLGKKSKTKL
;
A
#
# COMPACT_ATOMS: atom_id res chain seq x y z
N MET A 1 -8.15 12.62 12.29
CA MET A 1 -8.11 11.18 12.57
C MET A 1 -6.88 10.58 11.91
N GLN A 2 -6.12 9.74 12.62
CA GLN A 2 -4.91 9.10 12.06
C GLN A 2 -5.24 8.11 10.93
N TRP A 3 -6.51 7.67 10.83
CA TRP A 3 -7.09 6.91 9.72
C TRP A 3 -6.88 7.51 8.33
N ASN A 4 -6.65 8.82 8.24
CA ASN A 4 -6.31 9.48 6.98
C ASN A 4 -5.00 8.95 6.37
N TYR A 5 -4.02 8.61 7.21
CA TYR A 5 -2.78 7.98 6.73
C TYR A 5 -3.06 6.62 6.11
N LEU A 6 -3.83 5.79 6.83
CA LEU A 6 -4.16 4.43 6.43
C LEU A 6 -4.86 4.38 5.07
N PHE A 7 -5.92 5.18 4.91
CA PHE A 7 -6.66 5.23 3.65
C PHE A 7 -5.80 5.77 2.51
N LYS A 8 -5.07 6.88 2.74
CA LYS A 8 -4.20 7.48 1.71
C LYS A 8 -3.11 6.54 1.26
N HIS A 9 -2.41 5.91 2.21
CA HIS A 9 -1.35 4.96 1.91
C HIS A 9 -1.88 3.81 1.06
N TRP A 10 -2.93 3.11 1.52
CA TRP A 10 -3.53 2.01 0.77
C TRP A 10 -4.06 2.42 -0.62
N SER A 11 -4.78 3.55 -0.72
CA SER A 11 -5.27 4.02 -2.01
C SER A 11 -4.13 4.36 -2.99
N ALA A 12 -3.01 4.89 -2.48
CA ALA A 12 -1.88 5.26 -3.31
C ALA A 12 -1.06 4.04 -3.72
N THR A 13 -0.99 2.98 -2.89
CA THR A 13 -0.37 1.71 -3.30
C THR A 13 -1.16 0.98 -4.38
N LEU A 14 -2.45 1.30 -4.56
CA LEU A 14 -3.25 0.83 -5.68
C LEU A 14 -3.09 1.69 -6.94
N LEU A 15 -3.15 3.02 -6.78
CA LEU A 15 -3.20 3.94 -7.91
C LEU A 15 -1.82 4.22 -8.52
N LEU A 16 -0.80 4.40 -7.69
CA LEU A 16 0.53 4.82 -8.16
C LEU A 16 1.17 3.77 -9.09
N PRO A 17 1.15 2.46 -8.79
CA PRO A 17 1.68 1.45 -9.68
C PRO A 17 1.00 1.44 -11.05
N LEU A 18 -0.34 1.54 -11.06
CA LEU A 18 -1.14 1.57 -12.29
C LEU A 18 -0.81 2.79 -13.17
N LEU A 19 -0.60 3.95 -12.56
CA LEU A 19 -0.15 5.14 -13.29
C LEU A 19 1.27 4.96 -13.85
N LEU A 20 2.17 4.35 -13.06
CA LEU A 20 3.54 4.09 -13.50
C LEU A 20 3.57 3.08 -14.65
N THR A 21 2.81 1.98 -14.58
CA THR A 21 2.75 1.00 -15.67
C THR A 21 2.16 1.60 -16.94
N LYS A 22 1.14 2.46 -16.84
CA LYS A 22 0.63 3.21 -18.00
C LYS A 22 1.69 4.09 -18.65
N ILE A 23 2.48 4.82 -17.85
CA ILE A 23 3.54 5.71 -18.37
C ILE A 23 4.68 4.89 -19.00
N LEU A 24 5.05 3.77 -18.39
CA LEU A 24 6.21 2.97 -18.80
C LEU A 24 5.91 2.04 -19.99
N HIS A 25 4.71 1.46 -20.06
CA HIS A 25 4.35 0.47 -21.07
C HIS A 25 3.26 0.95 -22.05
N ASN A 26 2.76 2.18 -21.89
CA ASN A 26 1.69 2.75 -22.73
C ASN A 26 0.42 1.87 -22.76
N GLU A 27 0.05 1.31 -21.61
CA GLU A 27 -1.10 0.42 -21.48
C GLU A 27 -2.42 1.11 -21.80
N SER A 28 -3.36 0.35 -22.34
CA SER A 28 -4.70 0.84 -22.67
C SER A 28 -5.47 1.24 -21.40
N ILE A 29 -6.39 2.19 -21.53
CA ILE A 29 -7.25 2.63 -20.42
C ILE A 29 -8.12 1.48 -19.91
N GLU A 30 -8.52 0.57 -20.78
CA GLU A 30 -9.29 -0.63 -20.43
C GLU A 30 -8.48 -1.56 -19.52
N LEU A 31 -7.22 -1.84 -19.86
CA LEU A 31 -6.36 -2.68 -19.04
C LEU A 31 -6.07 -2.04 -17.68
N LEU A 32 -5.92 -0.72 -17.65
CA LEU A 32 -5.79 0.06 -16.42
C LEU A 32 -7.02 -0.10 -15.51
N ALA A 33 -8.23 0.01 -16.09
CA ALA A 33 -9.48 -0.11 -15.35
C ALA A 33 -9.67 -1.53 -14.79
N ILE A 34 -9.36 -2.55 -15.59
CA ILE A 34 -9.37 -3.95 -15.15
C ILE A 34 -8.35 -4.14 -14.02
N GLY A 35 -7.10 -3.70 -14.21
CA GLY A 35 -6.04 -3.77 -13.20
C GLY A 35 -6.43 -3.07 -11.89
N PHE A 36 -7.11 -1.92 -11.98
CA PHE A 36 -7.65 -1.22 -10.81
C PHE A 36 -8.71 -2.03 -10.08
N LEU A 37 -9.69 -2.59 -10.79
CA LEU A 37 -10.76 -3.38 -10.17
C LEU A 37 -10.20 -4.63 -9.47
N PHE A 38 -9.31 -5.36 -10.15
CA PHE A 38 -8.65 -6.53 -9.56
C PHE A 38 -7.79 -6.13 -8.36
N GLY A 39 -6.89 -5.14 -8.51
CA GLY A 39 -6.06 -4.66 -7.42
C GLY A 39 -6.89 -4.19 -6.21
N PHE A 40 -7.99 -3.47 -6.46
CA PHE A 40 -8.90 -3.04 -5.42
C PHE A 40 -9.48 -4.22 -4.65
N VAL A 41 -10.14 -5.17 -5.32
CA VAL A 41 -10.79 -6.34 -4.67
C VAL A 41 -9.78 -7.18 -3.92
N PHE A 42 -8.64 -7.52 -4.54
CA PHE A 42 -7.63 -8.38 -3.93
C PHE A 42 -6.85 -7.72 -2.79
N SER A 43 -6.80 -6.38 -2.74
CA SER A 43 -6.14 -5.67 -1.63
C SER A 43 -7.03 -5.47 -0.41
N LEU A 44 -8.35 -5.71 -0.50
CA LEU A 44 -9.28 -5.53 0.64
C LEU A 44 -8.90 -6.39 1.87
N PRO A 45 -8.49 -7.67 1.74
CA PRO A 45 -8.01 -8.45 2.88
C PRO A 45 -6.78 -7.82 3.55
N THR A 46 -5.81 -7.34 2.74
CA THR A 46 -4.65 -6.61 3.25
C THR A 46 -5.07 -5.34 3.97
N TYR A 47 -6.00 -4.56 3.40
CA TYR A 47 -6.52 -3.35 4.03
C TYR A 47 -7.19 -3.63 5.36
N ALA A 48 -8.03 -4.67 5.45
CA ALA A 48 -8.67 -5.07 6.68
C ALA A 48 -7.64 -5.44 7.76
N PHE A 49 -6.65 -6.27 7.41
CA PHE A 49 -5.57 -6.63 8.33
C PHE A 49 -4.74 -5.41 8.74
N TYR A 50 -4.40 -4.54 7.78
CA TYR A 50 -3.69 -3.28 8.01
C TYR A 50 -4.46 -2.36 8.98
N ALA A 51 -5.79 -2.29 8.87
CA ALA A 51 -6.66 -1.54 9.78
C ALA A 51 -6.70 -2.12 11.20
N LEU A 52 -6.73 -3.44 11.35
CA LEU A 52 -6.67 -4.10 12.64
C LEU A 52 -5.34 -3.83 13.35
N ILE A 53 -4.22 -4.03 12.65
CA ILE A 53 -2.89 -3.74 13.19
C ILE A 53 -2.74 -2.24 13.50
N PHE A 54 -3.23 -1.37 12.63
CA PHE A 54 -3.20 0.06 12.86
C PHE A 54 -3.95 0.48 14.12
N LYS A 55 -5.10 -0.14 14.41
CA LYS A 55 -5.86 0.10 15.64
C LYS A 55 -5.06 -0.36 16.86
N SER A 56 -4.50 -1.57 16.83
CA SER A 56 -3.67 -2.09 17.92
C SER A 56 -2.44 -1.19 18.17
N LEU A 57 -1.77 -0.73 17.11
CA LEU A 57 -0.63 0.18 17.23
C LEU A 57 -0.99 1.56 17.77
N GLN A 58 -2.25 2.00 17.75
CA GLN A 58 -2.63 3.29 18.34
C GLN A 58 -2.57 3.28 19.86
N GLU A 59 -2.84 2.14 20.48
CA GLU A 59 -2.88 1.96 21.93
C GLU A 59 -1.47 1.86 22.55
N GLU A 60 -0.49 1.51 21.72
CA GLU A 60 0.91 1.31 22.13
C GLU A 60 1.74 2.60 22.18
N THR A 61 2.67 2.69 23.14
CA THR A 61 3.65 3.79 23.28
C THR A 61 4.83 3.69 22.32
N ILE A 62 4.66 2.97 21.20
CA ILE A 62 5.69 2.78 20.17
C ILE A 62 5.92 4.11 19.41
N SER A 63 7.15 4.32 18.95
CA SER A 63 7.50 5.50 18.15
C SER A 63 6.74 5.53 16.82
N ILE A 64 6.42 6.75 16.34
CA ILE A 64 5.70 6.95 15.07
C ILE A 64 6.45 6.30 13.88
N SER A 65 7.78 6.37 13.90
CA SER A 65 8.63 5.76 12.87
C SER A 65 8.49 4.25 12.82
N LEU A 66 8.48 3.57 13.97
CA LEU A 66 8.28 2.12 14.02
C LEU A 66 6.87 1.73 13.57
N LYS A 67 5.84 2.48 13.98
CA LYS A 67 4.46 2.26 13.49
C LYS A 67 4.40 2.34 11.98
N LYS A 68 5.04 3.34 11.37
CA LYS A 68 5.13 3.44 9.91
C LYS A 68 5.82 2.25 9.26
N ILE A 69 6.97 1.81 9.78
CA ILE A 69 7.72 0.68 9.24
C ILE A 69 6.87 -0.59 9.24
N ILE A 70 6.20 -0.89 10.36
CA ILE A 70 5.32 -2.06 10.50
C ILE A 70 4.20 -2.00 9.44
N LEU A 71 3.55 -0.84 9.33
CA LEU A 71 2.47 -0.64 8.38
C LEU A 71 2.94 -0.82 6.93
N ILE A 72 4.06 -0.20 6.54
CA ILE A 72 4.64 -0.38 5.20
C ILE A 72 4.97 -1.85 4.95
N GLY A 73 5.55 -2.54 5.94
CA GLY A 73 5.85 -3.97 5.88
C GLY A 73 4.62 -4.82 5.61
N ILE A 74 3.50 -4.54 6.28
CA ILE A 74 2.22 -5.24 6.03
C ILE A 74 1.73 -5.01 4.60
N SER A 75 1.85 -3.79 4.09
CA SER A 75 1.46 -3.47 2.72
C SER A 75 2.30 -4.23 1.70
N VAL A 76 3.64 -4.22 1.86
CA VAL A 76 4.57 -4.98 1.01
C VAL A 76 4.28 -6.48 1.07
N PHE A 77 4.07 -7.02 2.27
CA PHE A 77 3.73 -8.43 2.45
C PHE A 77 2.41 -8.80 1.76
N GLY A 78 1.37 -7.97 1.91
CA GLY A 78 0.09 -8.17 1.24
C GLY A 78 0.19 -8.14 -0.27
N ILE A 79 1.01 -7.26 -0.84
CA ILE A 79 1.33 -7.24 -2.28
C ILE A 79 1.94 -8.60 -2.68
N CYS A 80 3.00 -9.05 -2.00
CA CYS A 80 3.65 -10.32 -2.33
C CYS A 80 2.70 -11.51 -2.26
N VAL A 81 1.88 -11.60 -1.20
CA VAL A 81 0.88 -12.66 -1.03
C VAL A 81 -0.14 -12.62 -2.17
N THR A 82 -0.66 -11.44 -2.50
CA THR A 82 -1.64 -11.28 -3.58
C THR A 82 -1.09 -11.80 -4.91
N PHE A 83 0.12 -11.38 -5.27
CA PHE A 83 0.73 -11.81 -6.52
C PHE A 83 1.09 -13.29 -6.54
N ALA A 84 1.60 -13.85 -5.44
CA ALA A 84 1.87 -15.29 -5.33
C ALA A 84 0.58 -16.14 -5.50
N LEU A 85 -0.54 -15.68 -4.96
CA LEU A 85 -1.84 -16.34 -5.11
C LEU A 85 -2.37 -16.21 -6.55
N MET A 86 -2.19 -15.05 -7.18
CA MET A 86 -2.63 -14.83 -8.57
C MET A 86 -1.80 -15.62 -9.59
N SER A 87 -0.49 -15.74 -9.39
CA SER A 87 0.40 -16.51 -10.27
C SER A 87 0.37 -18.02 -10.00
N GLY A 88 -0.11 -18.45 -8.83
CA GLY A 88 -0.04 -19.84 -8.38
C GLY A 88 1.38 -20.35 -8.06
N ASP A 89 2.38 -19.46 -8.07
CA ASP A 89 3.80 -19.76 -7.78
C ASP A 89 4.47 -18.52 -7.16
N LEU A 90 5.37 -18.75 -6.21
CA LEU A 90 6.23 -17.74 -5.60
C LEU A 90 7.09 -16.99 -6.64
N LYS A 91 7.38 -17.59 -7.79
CA LYS A 91 8.08 -16.88 -8.89
C LYS A 91 7.34 -15.63 -9.37
N GLY A 92 6.01 -15.59 -9.24
CA GLY A 92 5.20 -14.41 -9.60
C GLY A 92 5.54 -13.17 -8.77
N VAL A 93 6.14 -13.34 -7.59
CA VAL A 93 6.59 -12.24 -6.72
C VAL A 93 7.81 -11.51 -7.30
N PHE A 94 8.61 -12.17 -8.14
CA PHE A 94 9.84 -11.61 -8.70
C PHE A 94 9.64 -10.94 -10.07
N THR A 95 8.40 -10.55 -10.38
CA THR A 95 8.05 -9.87 -11.63
C THR A 95 8.26 -8.35 -11.53
N TYR A 96 8.50 -7.72 -12.68
CA TYR A 96 8.71 -6.28 -12.76
C TYR A 96 7.56 -5.47 -12.15
N ASP A 97 6.31 -5.90 -12.38
CA ASP A 97 5.13 -5.23 -11.86
C ASP A 97 5.10 -5.26 -10.32
N VAL A 98 5.41 -6.40 -9.71
CA VAL A 98 5.48 -6.50 -8.24
C VAL A 98 6.49 -5.53 -7.66
N PHE A 99 7.66 -5.37 -8.30
CA PHE A 99 8.65 -4.37 -7.87
C PHE A 99 8.09 -2.94 -7.94
N ILE A 100 7.32 -2.59 -8.98
CA ILE A 100 6.65 -1.28 -9.06
C ILE A 100 5.68 -1.08 -7.89
N TYR A 101 4.88 -2.11 -7.55
CA TYR A 101 3.97 -2.07 -6.42
C TYR A 101 4.70 -1.90 -5.08
N ILE A 102 5.79 -2.63 -4.86
CA ILE A 102 6.61 -2.54 -3.64
C ILE A 102 7.23 -1.15 -3.51
N ILE A 103 7.85 -0.64 -4.57
CA ILE A 103 8.47 0.69 -4.58
C ILE A 103 7.41 1.77 -4.30
N SER A 104 6.24 1.66 -4.92
CA SER A 104 5.13 2.58 -4.69
C SER A 104 4.65 2.55 -3.23
N SER A 105 4.58 1.37 -2.62
CA SER A 105 4.26 1.20 -1.19
C SER A 105 5.30 1.86 -0.29
N LEU A 106 6.59 1.68 -0.57
CA LEU A 106 7.66 2.33 0.19
C LEU A 106 7.59 3.85 0.08
N ILE A 107 7.50 4.38 -1.15
CA ILE A 107 7.46 5.83 -1.42
C ILE A 107 6.25 6.45 -0.72
N THR A 108 5.06 5.89 -0.92
CA THR A 108 3.82 6.46 -0.39
C THR A 108 3.77 6.37 1.14
N GLY A 109 4.24 5.29 1.75
CA GLY A 109 4.27 5.16 3.21
C GLY A 109 5.26 6.10 3.89
N ILE A 110 6.39 6.38 3.23
CA ILE A 110 7.32 7.41 3.68
C ILE A 110 6.70 8.80 3.52
N PHE A 111 6.13 9.10 2.35
CA PHE A 111 5.59 10.41 1.98
C PHE A 111 4.40 10.83 2.85
N PHE A 112 3.44 9.93 3.10
CA PHE A 112 2.27 10.27 3.91
C PHE A 112 2.63 10.41 5.38
N ARG A 113 2.18 11.48 6.03
CA ARG A 113 2.44 11.70 7.46
C ARG A 113 1.51 10.86 8.32
N LEU A 114 2.08 10.11 9.26
CA LEU A 114 1.34 9.40 10.30
C LEU A 114 1.27 10.31 11.55
N GLY A 115 0.06 10.80 11.89
CA GLY A 115 -0.17 11.69 13.04
C GLY A 115 -0.77 13.07 12.67
N LYS A 116 -1.20 13.84 13.67
CA LYS A 116 -1.68 15.22 13.47
C LYS A 116 -0.46 16.14 13.24
N LYS A 117 -0.62 17.20 12.41
CA LYS A 117 0.21 18.40 12.56
C LYS A 117 0.07 18.81 14.03
N SER A 118 1.16 18.81 14.79
CA SER A 118 1.19 19.56 16.04
C SER A 118 0.69 20.97 15.67
N LYS A 119 -0.48 21.35 16.18
CA LYS A 119 -0.84 22.76 16.19
C LYS A 119 0.12 23.34 17.21
N THR A 120 1.27 23.82 16.76
CA THR A 120 2.06 24.77 17.52
C THR A 120 1.13 25.97 17.72
N LYS A 121 0.45 26.01 18.86
CA LYS A 121 -0.08 27.25 19.40
C LYS A 121 1.16 28.01 19.86
N LEU A 122 1.62 28.93 19.02
CA LEU A 122 2.39 30.09 19.44
C LEU A 122 1.40 31.25 19.50
#